data_AF-A0A914JWD4-F1
#
_entry.id   AF-A0A914JWD4-F1
#
_cell.length_a   1.000
_cell.length_b   1.000
_cell.length_c   1.000
_cell.angle_alpha   90.00
_cell.angle_beta   90.00
_cell.angle_gamma   90.00
#
_symmetry.space_group_name_H-M   'P 1'
#
loop_
_entity.id
_entity.type
_entity.pdbx_description
1 polymer ?
#
loop_
_entity_poly.entity_id
_entity_poly.type
_entity_poly.pdbx_seq_one_letter_code
_entity_poly.pdbx_strand_id
1 'polypeptide(L)'
;MFGLRVTNYILASHFKQPAPLFGIKPCIFLQGTLFESDENHKQLKKCATKTPRVELVECGPSIDCVLVRKQIVSDSLFKEANRIPDQLLVKPRKNLGQDVLGTKHGRTRIQFQLLEIVDKKWKNEDVGFYFC
;
A
#
# COMPACT_ATOMS: atom_id res chain seq x y z
N MET A 1 19.11 6.43 -19.12
CA MET A 1 19.54 5.21 -19.82
C MET A 1 20.56 4.44 -18.97
N PHE A 2 20.35 3.13 -18.80
CA PHE A 2 21.32 2.23 -18.18
C PHE A 2 21.92 1.32 -19.26
N GLY A 3 23.21 0.98 -19.17
CA GLY A 3 23.81 -0.05 -20.00
C GLY A 3 24.37 -1.15 -19.12
N LEU A 4 23.91 -2.36 -19.38
CA LEU A 4 24.32 -3.58 -18.70
C LEU A 4 25.22 -4.37 -19.66
N ARG A 5 26.37 -4.81 -19.17
CA ARG A 5 27.24 -5.76 -19.86
C ARG A 5 26.99 -7.15 -19.30
N VAL A 6 26.70 -8.09 -20.19
CA VAL A 6 26.55 -9.51 -19.83
C VAL A 6 27.94 -10.11 -19.66
N THR A 7 28.19 -10.77 -18.53
CA THR A 7 29.47 -11.44 -18.26
C THR A 7 29.36 -12.95 -18.42
N ASN A 8 28.35 -13.56 -17.81
CA ASN A 8 28.08 -14.99 -17.92
C ASN A 8 26.67 -15.20 -18.45
N TYR A 9 26.54 -16.04 -19.46
CA TYR A 9 25.26 -16.35 -20.09
C TYR A 9 25.11 -17.86 -20.28
N ILE A 10 24.03 -18.42 -19.72
CA ILE A 10 23.64 -19.81 -19.92
C ILE A 10 22.27 -19.81 -20.60
N LEU A 11 22.23 -20.39 -21.81
CA LEU A 11 21.03 -20.49 -22.63
C LEU A 11 19.99 -21.40 -21.98
N ALA A 12 18.70 -21.09 -22.17
CA ALA A 12 17.58 -21.87 -21.64
C ALA A 12 17.61 -23.35 -22.07
N SER A 13 18.17 -23.67 -23.25
CA SER A 13 18.28 -25.06 -23.74
C SER A 13 19.22 -25.94 -22.91
N HIS A 14 20.09 -25.36 -22.08
CA HIS A 14 20.95 -26.10 -21.17
C HIS A 14 20.16 -26.63 -19.95
N PHE A 15 18.97 -26.11 -19.69
CA PHE A 15 18.13 -26.50 -18.57
C PHE A 15 17.17 -27.62 -18.98
N LYS A 16 17.01 -28.62 -18.11
CA LYS A 16 16.18 -29.81 -18.38
C LYS A 16 14.68 -29.54 -18.32
N GLN A 17 14.28 -28.45 -17.66
CA GLN A 17 12.87 -28.15 -17.40
C GLN A 17 12.22 -27.43 -18.58
N PRO A 18 10.91 -27.65 -18.81
CA PRO A 18 10.18 -26.93 -19.84
C PRO A 18 10.11 -25.43 -19.52
N ALA A 19 10.07 -24.62 -20.57
CA ALA A 19 9.86 -23.19 -20.44
C ALA A 19 8.49 -22.91 -19.77
N PRO A 20 8.38 -21.85 -18.95
CA PRO A 20 7.10 -21.44 -18.39
C PRO A 20 6.12 -21.06 -19.51
N LEU A 21 4.83 -21.23 -19.23
CA LEU A 21 3.76 -20.88 -20.17
C LEU A 21 3.82 -19.39 -20.53
N PHE A 22 3.64 -19.10 -21.81
CA PHE A 22 3.63 -17.73 -22.31
C PHE A 22 2.45 -16.94 -21.73
N GLY A 23 2.72 -15.70 -21.28
CA GLY A 23 1.70 -14.78 -20.77
C GLY A 23 1.36 -14.91 -19.28
N ILE A 24 1.98 -15.84 -18.54
CA ILE A 24 1.83 -15.90 -17.09
C ILE A 24 2.60 -14.74 -16.44
N LYS A 25 1.96 -14.05 -15.49
CA LYS A 25 2.61 -13.01 -14.68
C LYS A 25 3.67 -13.66 -13.77
N PRO A 26 4.96 -13.32 -13.91
CA PRO A 26 6.02 -13.95 -13.13
C PRO A 26 6.00 -13.48 -11.68
N CYS A 27 6.47 -14.34 -10.77
CA CYS A 27 6.84 -13.94 -9.42
C CYS A 27 8.27 -13.38 -9.46
N ILE A 28 8.46 -12.14 -9.02
CA ILE A 28 9.76 -11.44 -9.06
C ILE A 28 10.35 -11.42 -7.65
N PHE A 29 11.58 -11.91 -7.51
CA PHE A 29 12.37 -11.83 -6.28
C PHE A 29 13.54 -10.88 -6.49
N LEU A 30 13.62 -9.83 -5.66
CA LEU A 30 14.74 -8.89 -5.64
C LEU A 30 15.46 -9.06 -4.31
N GLN A 31 16.71 -9.52 -4.36
CA GLN A 31 17.55 -9.71 -3.18
C GLN A 31 18.71 -8.72 -3.20
N GLY A 32 18.95 -8.07 -2.07
CA GLY A 32 20.09 -7.16 -1.88
C GLY A 32 19.78 -6.03 -0.91
N THR A 33 20.76 -5.67 -0.08
CA THR A 33 20.62 -4.63 0.94
C THR A 33 20.22 -3.28 0.35
N LEU A 34 20.73 -2.95 -0.85
CA LEU A 34 20.38 -1.72 -1.58
C LEU A 34 18.88 -1.61 -1.90
N PHE A 35 18.18 -2.74 -2.10
CA PHE A 35 16.73 -2.75 -2.31
C PHE A 35 15.94 -2.74 -0.99
N GLU A 36 16.59 -3.03 0.15
CA GLU A 36 15.96 -3.03 1.47
C GLU A 36 16.13 -1.69 2.22
N SER A 37 17.16 -0.91 1.87
CA SER A 37 17.50 0.38 2.49
C SER A 37 16.53 1.51 2.15
N ASP A 38 16.00 1.54 0.92
CA ASP A 38 15.11 2.61 0.45
C ASP A 38 13.68 2.46 1.02
N GLU A 39 13.14 3.52 1.64
CA GLU A 39 11.78 3.50 2.24
C GLU A 39 10.68 3.14 1.23
N ASN A 40 10.87 3.49 -0.05
CA ASN A 40 9.91 3.18 -1.12
C ASN A 40 9.86 1.68 -1.48
N HIS A 41 10.92 0.92 -1.19
CA HIS A 41 11.03 -0.49 -1.55
C HIS A 41 10.65 -1.44 -0.40
N LYS A 42 10.48 -0.91 0.83
CA LYS A 42 10.03 -1.66 2.02
C LYS A 42 8.58 -2.14 1.98
N GLN A 43 7.78 -1.74 0.98
CA GLN A 43 6.36 -2.13 0.90
C GLN A 43 6.12 -3.61 0.54
N LEU A 44 7.17 -4.36 0.16
CA LEU A 44 7.09 -5.76 -0.27
C LEU A 44 7.27 -6.79 0.85
N LYS A 45 7.18 -6.42 2.14
CA LYS A 45 7.26 -7.40 3.23
C LYS A 45 6.00 -7.41 4.10
N LYS A 46 5.05 -8.26 3.72
CA LYS A 46 4.19 -9.00 4.65
C LYS A 46 4.02 -10.43 4.14
N CYS A 47 4.51 -11.41 4.88
CA CYS A 47 4.10 -12.79 4.71
C CYS A 47 3.58 -13.30 6.05
N ALA A 48 2.28 -13.57 6.11
CA ALA A 48 1.57 -14.02 7.29
C ALA A 48 1.03 -15.44 7.06
N THR A 49 1.81 -16.44 7.49
CA THR A 49 1.42 -17.79 7.95
C THR A 49 0.99 -18.89 6.93
N LYS A 50 1.23 -20.16 7.31
CA LYS A 50 0.97 -21.47 6.66
C LYS A 50 1.55 -21.67 5.24
N THR A 51 2.83 -21.34 5.05
CA THR A 51 3.53 -21.54 3.77
C THR A 51 3.84 -23.02 3.52
N PRO A 52 3.41 -23.61 2.37
CA PRO A 52 3.94 -24.90 1.94
C PRO A 52 5.43 -24.80 1.65
N ARG A 53 6.16 -25.90 1.77
CA ARG A 53 7.58 -25.95 1.39
C ARG A 53 7.66 -25.91 -0.15
N VAL A 54 8.23 -24.84 -0.68
CA VAL A 54 8.42 -24.64 -2.12
C VAL A 54 9.89 -24.90 -2.46
N GLU A 55 10.13 -25.76 -3.44
CA GLU A 55 11.45 -26.02 -3.99
C GLU A 55 11.52 -25.41 -5.40
N LEU A 56 12.56 -24.61 -5.64
CA LEU A 56 12.78 -23.98 -6.93
C LEU A 56 13.66 -24.89 -7.78
N VAL A 57 13.31 -25.01 -9.06
CA VAL A 57 14.12 -25.67 -10.07
C VAL A 57 14.45 -24.64 -11.15
N GLU A 58 15.70 -24.60 -11.58
CA GLU A 58 16.15 -23.65 -12.59
C GLU A 58 15.62 -24.02 -13.98
N CYS A 59 14.92 -23.09 -14.63
CA CYS A 59 14.42 -23.22 -16.01
C CYS A 59 15.14 -22.28 -17.01
N GLY A 60 16.07 -21.43 -16.53
CA GLY A 60 16.88 -20.52 -17.35
C GLY A 60 16.12 -19.33 -17.97
N PRO A 61 16.80 -18.51 -18.81
CA PRO A 61 18.26 -18.40 -18.95
C PRO A 61 18.92 -17.81 -17.70
N SER A 62 20.18 -18.17 -17.43
CA SER A 62 20.97 -17.56 -16.36
C SER A 62 21.87 -16.47 -16.92
N ILE A 63 21.82 -15.28 -16.33
CA ILE A 63 22.49 -14.08 -16.86
C ILE A 63 23.10 -13.28 -15.71
N ASP A 64 24.41 -13.08 -15.78
CA ASP A 64 25.12 -12.14 -14.92
C ASP A 64 25.31 -10.81 -15.65
N CYS A 65 24.81 -9.73 -15.03
CA CYS A 65 24.86 -8.38 -15.59
C CYS A 65 25.71 -7.45 -14.72
N VAL A 66 26.62 -6.69 -15.36
CA VAL A 66 27.39 -5.63 -14.71
C VAL A 66 26.96 -4.28 -15.27
N LEU A 67 26.70 -3.31 -14.39
CA LEU A 67 26.36 -1.94 -14.77
C LEU A 67 27.60 -1.22 -15.32
N VAL A 68 27.49 -0.68 -16.54
CA VAL A 68 28.60 0.04 -17.21
C VAL A 68 28.32 1.53 -17.35
N ARG A 69 27.10 1.91 -17.79
CA ARG A 69 26.71 3.31 -17.96
C ARG A 69 25.41 3.60 -17.23
N LYS A 70 25.31 4.78 -16.61
CA LYS A 70 24.12 5.26 -15.92
C LYS A 70 23.87 6.72 -16.28
N GLN A 71 22.75 6.97 -16.93
CA GLN A 71 22.21 8.30 -17.20
C GLN A 71 20.87 8.40 -16.48
N ILE A 72 20.86 9.15 -15.37
CA ILE A 72 19.66 9.42 -14.58
C ILE A 72 18.93 10.60 -15.22
N VAL A 73 17.60 10.57 -15.19
CA VAL A 73 16.75 11.63 -15.71
C VAL A 73 16.56 12.72 -14.65
N SER A 74 16.28 13.96 -15.05
CA SER A 74 15.98 15.05 -14.12
C SER A 74 14.72 14.78 -13.29
N ASP A 75 14.67 15.39 -12.10
CA ASP A 75 13.55 15.22 -11.16
C ASP A 75 12.20 15.70 -11.72
N SER A 76 12.20 16.70 -12.60
CA SER A 76 10.99 17.22 -13.24
C SER A 76 10.29 16.17 -14.10
N LEU A 77 11.05 15.53 -14.99
CA LEU A 77 10.57 14.48 -15.89
C LEU A 77 10.22 13.20 -15.12
N PHE A 78 10.97 12.88 -14.05
CA PHE A 78 10.66 11.74 -13.20
C PHE A 78 9.30 11.91 -12.49
N LYS A 79 8.98 13.11 -12.02
CA LYS A 79 7.65 13.42 -11.43
C LYS A 79 6.54 13.34 -12.46
N GLU A 80 6.78 13.84 -13.66
CA GLU A 80 5.80 13.81 -14.75
C GLU A 80 5.48 12.38 -15.18
N ALA A 81 6.49 11.52 -15.35
CA ALA A 81 6.30 10.11 -15.69
C ALA A 81 5.56 9.31 -14.61
N ASN A 82 5.74 9.67 -13.34
CA ASN A 82 5.06 9.03 -12.20
C ASN A 82 3.70 9.69 -11.84
N ARG A 83 3.16 10.55 -12.71
CA ARG A 83 1.86 11.17 -12.48
C ARG A 83 0.73 10.15 -12.62
N ILE A 84 0.09 9.81 -11.51
CA ILE A 84 -1.10 8.96 -11.49
C ILE A 84 -2.31 9.79 -11.96
N PRO A 85 -3.18 9.24 -12.86
CA PRO A 85 -4.37 9.95 -13.32
C PRO A 85 -5.35 10.20 -12.17
N ASP A 86 -5.99 11.37 -12.18
CA ASP A 86 -6.92 11.81 -11.13
C ASP A 86 -8.13 10.87 -10.97
N GLN A 87 -8.53 10.16 -12.02
CA GLN A 87 -9.64 9.19 -11.98
C GLN A 87 -9.31 7.96 -11.13
N LEU A 88 -8.04 7.53 -11.15
CA LEU A 88 -7.58 6.38 -10.36
C LEU A 88 -7.30 6.80 -8.90
N LEU A 89 -6.91 8.07 -8.71
CA LEU A 89 -6.66 8.63 -7.41
C LEU A 89 -7.98 9.03 -6.72
N VAL A 90 -8.60 8.09 -6.00
CA VAL A 90 -9.78 8.39 -5.17
C VAL A 90 -9.34 9.30 -4.02
N LYS A 91 -9.53 10.62 -4.20
CA LYS A 91 -9.20 11.63 -3.17
C LYS A 91 -10.20 11.46 -2.01
N PRO A 92 -9.74 11.03 -0.81
CA PRO A 92 -10.64 10.89 0.32
C PRO A 92 -11.16 12.27 0.71
N ARG A 93 -12.48 12.44 0.73
CA ARG A 93 -13.10 13.65 1.26
C ARG A 93 -13.25 13.52 2.77
N LYS A 94 -12.72 14.50 3.51
CA LYS A 94 -12.80 14.51 4.97
C LYS A 94 -14.25 14.32 5.43
N ASN A 95 -14.44 13.50 6.46
CA ASN A 95 -15.73 13.18 7.07
C ASN A 95 -16.74 12.45 6.18
N LEU A 96 -16.36 11.97 4.99
CA LEU A 96 -17.22 11.15 4.13
C LEU A 96 -16.63 9.74 4.01
N GLY A 97 -17.39 8.75 4.47
CA GLY A 97 -17.11 7.33 4.28
C GLY A 97 -18.06 6.70 3.26
N GLN A 98 -17.67 5.54 2.73
CA GLN A 98 -18.53 4.68 1.92
C GLN A 98 -18.61 3.33 2.61
N ASP A 99 -19.83 2.83 2.78
CA ASP A 99 -20.08 1.51 3.37
C ASP A 99 -19.90 0.39 2.32
N VAL A 100 -19.83 -0.87 2.74
CA VAL A 100 -19.70 -2.05 1.84
C VAL A 100 -20.83 -2.16 0.82
N LEU A 101 -21.99 -1.57 1.13
CA LEU A 101 -23.17 -1.48 0.26
C LEU A 101 -23.15 -0.24 -0.67
N GLY A 102 -22.09 0.57 -0.64
CA GLY A 102 -21.92 1.72 -1.51
C GLY A 102 -22.56 3.03 -1.02
N THR A 103 -23.30 3.02 0.09
CA THR A 103 -23.93 4.21 0.68
C THR A 103 -22.89 5.16 1.27
N LYS A 104 -22.99 6.46 0.91
CA LYS A 104 -22.12 7.51 1.46
C LYS A 104 -22.66 8.01 2.79
N HIS A 105 -21.83 8.07 3.82
CA HIS A 105 -22.21 8.58 5.14
C HIS A 105 -21.24 9.66 5.61
N GLY A 106 -21.80 10.70 6.23
CA GLY A 106 -21.06 11.81 6.82
C GLY A 106 -20.81 11.61 8.32
N ARG A 107 -19.60 11.90 8.80
CA ARG A 107 -19.30 11.96 10.25
C ARG A 107 -19.33 13.40 10.74
N THR A 108 -20.29 13.71 11.62
CA THR A 108 -20.33 15.00 12.32
C THR A 108 -19.66 14.87 13.67
N ARG A 109 -18.71 15.75 13.97
CA ARG A 109 -18.08 15.82 15.29
C ARG A 109 -18.91 16.74 16.18
N ILE A 110 -19.61 16.18 17.15
CA ILE A 110 -20.29 16.95 18.18
C ILE A 110 -19.23 17.41 19.18
N GLN A 111 -19.19 18.71 19.49
CA GLN A 111 -18.31 19.24 20.52
C GLN A 111 -18.84 18.89 21.90
N PHE A 112 -17.95 18.69 22.86
CA PHE A 112 -18.35 18.46 24.24
C PHE A 112 -19.00 19.74 24.78
N GLN A 113 -20.26 19.65 25.18
CA GLN A 113 -21.00 20.75 25.78
C GLN A 113 -21.24 20.42 27.25
N LEU A 114 -20.70 21.25 28.14
CA LEU A 114 -21.06 21.22 29.55
C LEU A 114 -22.37 21.99 29.72
N LEU A 115 -23.41 21.29 30.15
CA LEU A 115 -24.68 21.90 30.54
C LEU A 115 -24.61 22.18 32.04
N GLU A 116 -24.41 23.44 32.41
CA GLU A 116 -24.74 23.89 33.76
C GLU A 116 -26.26 24.02 33.83
N ILE A 117 -26.91 22.99 34.37
CA ILE A 117 -28.34 23.04 34.68
C ILE A 117 -28.50 24.00 35.86
N VAL A 118 -28.84 25.25 35.56
CA VAL A 118 -29.33 26.19 36.57
C VAL A 118 -30.80 25.86 36.80
N ASP A 119 -31.09 25.11 37.86
CA ASP A 119 -32.47 24.97 38.34
C ASP A 119 -32.99 26.36 38.68
N LYS A 120 -33.91 26.87 37.84
CA LYS A 120 -34.68 28.05 38.22
C LYS A 120 -35.52 27.65 39.42
N LYS A 121 -35.12 28.10 40.63
CA LYS A 121 -35.95 28.05 41.83
C LYS A 121 -37.27 28.74 41.52
N TRP A 122 -38.31 27.95 41.28
CA TRP A 122 -39.68 28.43 41.31
C TRP A 122 -39.96 28.85 42.76
N LYS A 123 -40.20 30.14 42.98
CA LYS A 123 -40.86 30.58 44.21
C LYS A 123 -42.35 30.36 43.99
N ASN A 124 -42.93 29.40 44.70
CA ASN A 124 -44.27 29.51 45.23
C ASN A 124 -44.38 28.65 46.48
N GLU A 125 -45.00 29.25 47.48
CA GLU A 125 -45.21 28.77 48.84
C GLU A 125 -46.15 27.56 48.84
N ASP A 126 -46.01 26.77 49.91
CA ASP A 126 -46.97 25.82 50.47
C ASP A 126 -47.44 24.66 49.58
N VAL A 127 -46.85 23.48 49.78
CA VAL A 127 -47.44 22.36 50.55
C VAL A 127 -46.58 21.10 50.37
N GLY A 128 -46.25 20.41 51.47
CA GLY A 128 -45.53 19.13 51.43
C GLY A 128 -46.35 18.03 50.76
N PHE A 129 -45.72 16.90 50.41
CA PHE A 129 -46.21 15.52 50.62
C PHE A 129 -45.18 14.52 50.00
N TYR A 130 -44.75 13.60 50.86
CA TYR A 130 -44.09 12.28 50.80
C TYR A 130 -43.68 11.58 49.48
N PHE A 131 -42.49 10.95 49.58
CA PHE A 131 -41.99 9.68 49.02
C PHE A 131 -42.77 8.93 47.91
N CYS A 132 -42.03 8.51 46.87
CA CYS A 132 -41.74 7.11 46.57
C CYS A 132 -40.36 6.99 45.91
#